data_AF-A0A932I7L1-F1
#
_entry.id   AF-A0A932I7L1-F1
#
_cell.length_a   1.000
_cell.length_b   1.000
_cell.length_c   1.000
_cell.angle_alpha   90.00
_cell.angle_beta   90.00
_cell.angle_gamma   90.00
#
_symmetry.space_group_name_H-M   'P 1'
#
loop_
_entity.id
_entity.type
_entity.pdbx_description
1 polymer ?
#
loop_
_entity_poly.entity_id
_entity_poly.type
_entity_poly.pdbx_seq_one_letter_code
_entity_poly.pdbx_strand_id
1 'polypeptide(L)'
;MHTRISTLAALLCLLSACSGTNNREPQQLQTPKALEAEKSSYSIELSKRGPADLVEELYQEIAEKQPALKKLEEQISELRAGESDSTENLNQFINKNNSYYEATEKHLSRISDSLLKDRIRELIRGSFSRYNNAVNHPGQLLKIIEHNNLSLADLHAAVKLVQTLRVMEKYQQDHKPSTDPLEKFILNQELAKQGADSLAR
;
A
#
# COMPACT_ATOMS: atom_id res chain seq x y z
N MET A 1 14.49 -70.09 12.65
CA MET A 1 14.41 -68.71 13.18
C MET A 1 13.70 -67.85 12.15
N HIS A 2 12.38 -67.73 12.28
CA HIS A 2 11.57 -66.84 11.46
C HIS A 2 11.35 -65.55 12.24
N THR A 3 11.55 -64.41 11.60
CA THR A 3 10.61 -63.28 11.53
C THR A 3 11.36 -61.98 11.22
N ARG A 4 10.65 -61.12 10.46
CA ARG A 4 10.81 -59.66 10.33
C ARG A 4 11.62 -59.14 9.13
N ILE A 5 11.16 -59.53 7.93
CA ILE A 5 11.12 -58.61 6.79
C ILE A 5 9.68 -58.08 6.74
N SER A 6 9.41 -56.94 7.38
CA SER A 6 8.17 -56.17 7.13
C SER A 6 8.24 -54.80 7.80
N THR A 7 9.00 -53.86 7.22
CA THR A 7 8.91 -52.42 7.54
C THR A 7 9.31 -51.56 6.33
N LEU A 8 8.95 -51.97 5.11
CA LEU A 8 9.20 -51.16 3.89
C LEU A 8 7.91 -50.67 3.19
N ALA A 9 6.75 -50.81 3.82
CA ALA A 9 5.45 -50.52 3.19
C ALA A 9 4.61 -49.46 3.91
N ALA A 10 5.21 -48.64 4.77
CA ALA A 10 4.48 -47.60 5.54
C ALA A 10 4.90 -46.16 5.21
N LEU A 11 5.77 -45.94 4.21
CA LEU A 11 6.26 -44.60 3.83
C LEU A 11 5.87 -44.17 2.41
N LEU A 12 4.83 -44.78 1.81
CA LEU A 12 4.36 -44.42 0.46
C LEU A 12 2.89 -43.95 0.39
N CYS A 13 2.19 -43.81 1.53
CA CYS A 13 0.75 -43.48 1.55
C CYS A 13 0.41 -42.06 2.04
N LEU A 14 1.34 -41.10 1.98
CA LEU A 14 1.07 -39.70 2.39
C LEU A 14 0.99 -38.68 1.23
N LEU A 15 0.93 -39.13 -0.03
CA LEU A 15 0.74 -38.23 -1.18
C LEU A 15 -0.69 -38.17 -1.74
N SER A 16 -1.67 -38.73 -1.01
CA SER A 16 -3.08 -38.74 -1.42
C SER A 16 -3.94 -37.91 -0.46
N ALA A 17 -3.58 -36.64 -0.25
CA ALA A 17 -4.39 -35.69 0.51
C ALA A 17 -4.85 -34.55 -0.42
N CYS A 18 -6.12 -34.66 -0.80
CA CYS A 18 -7.00 -33.58 -1.29
C CYS A 18 -6.63 -32.91 -2.62
N SER A 19 -7.00 -33.58 -3.71
CA SER A 19 -7.55 -32.94 -4.90
C SER A 19 -8.87 -32.24 -4.56
N GLY A 20 -8.78 -31.08 -3.91
CA GLY A 20 -9.90 -30.14 -3.81
C GLY A 20 -9.94 -29.31 -5.07
N THR A 21 -10.59 -29.81 -6.13
CA THR A 21 -11.02 -28.96 -7.24
C THR A 21 -12.11 -28.04 -6.70
N ASN A 22 -11.71 -26.90 -6.14
CA ASN A 22 -12.58 -25.76 -6.01
C ASN A 22 -12.92 -25.31 -7.43
N ASN A 23 -13.99 -25.89 -7.99
CA ASN A 23 -14.76 -25.26 -9.04
C ASN A 23 -15.41 -24.01 -8.42
N ARG A 24 -14.61 -22.98 -8.18
CA ARG A 24 -15.11 -21.63 -8.34
C ARG A 24 -15.23 -21.48 -9.85
N GLU A 25 -16.45 -21.62 -10.35
CA GLU A 25 -16.82 -21.01 -11.63
C GLU A 25 -16.12 -19.64 -11.66
N PRO A 26 -15.33 -19.32 -12.70
CA PRO A 26 -14.88 -17.96 -12.86
C PRO A 26 -16.15 -17.14 -12.99
N GLN A 27 -16.52 -16.41 -11.93
CA GLN A 27 -17.50 -15.35 -12.04
C GLN A 27 -17.08 -14.58 -13.27
N GLN A 28 -17.90 -14.60 -14.31
CA GLN A 28 -17.65 -13.84 -15.52
C GLN A 28 -17.54 -12.40 -15.07
N LEU A 29 -16.30 -11.96 -14.86
CA LEU A 29 -15.97 -10.59 -14.57
C LEU A 29 -16.32 -9.85 -15.85
N GLN A 30 -17.56 -9.34 -15.88
CA GLN A 30 -17.95 -8.30 -16.81
C GLN A 30 -16.85 -7.25 -16.77
N THR A 31 -16.47 -6.74 -17.95
CA THR A 31 -15.44 -5.70 -18.07
C THR A 31 -15.69 -4.63 -17.01
N PRO A 32 -14.69 -4.33 -16.15
CA PRO A 32 -14.84 -3.30 -15.13
C PRO A 32 -15.36 -2.01 -15.74
N LYS A 33 -16.21 -1.27 -15.02
CA LYS A 33 -16.81 -0.04 -15.57
C LYS A 33 -15.75 0.99 -15.90
N ALA A 34 -14.67 1.03 -15.12
CA ALA A 34 -13.48 1.85 -15.37
C ALA A 34 -12.78 1.56 -16.72
N LEU A 35 -13.03 0.39 -17.35
CA LEU A 35 -12.46 -0.01 -18.64
C LEU A 35 -13.49 -0.02 -19.78
N GLU A 36 -14.76 0.30 -19.51
CA GLU A 36 -15.79 0.42 -20.53
C GLU A 36 -15.59 1.71 -21.35
N ALA A 37 -15.45 1.57 -22.66
CA ALA A 37 -15.20 2.70 -23.57
C ALA A 37 -16.35 3.74 -23.64
N GLU A 38 -17.54 3.43 -23.11
CA GLU A 38 -18.74 4.27 -23.23
C GLU A 38 -19.14 5.05 -21.97
N LYS A 39 -18.35 5.06 -20.88
CA LYS A 39 -18.72 5.83 -19.67
C LYS A 39 -17.67 6.84 -19.25
N SER A 40 -17.51 7.89 -20.06
CA SER A 40 -16.98 9.17 -19.58
C SER A 40 -18.00 9.96 -18.72
N SER A 41 -19.04 9.32 -18.17
CA SER A 41 -20.20 10.01 -17.60
C SER A 41 -20.76 9.39 -16.30
N TYR A 42 -19.93 8.77 -15.46
CA TYR A 42 -20.35 8.44 -14.09
C TYR A 42 -19.44 9.17 -13.08
N SER A 43 -20.05 10.14 -12.39
CA SER A 43 -19.57 10.83 -11.19
C SER A 43 -18.27 11.64 -11.28
N ILE A 44 -18.37 12.72 -12.03
CA ILE A 44 -17.68 14.00 -11.76
C ILE A 44 -18.17 14.52 -10.38
N GLU A 45 -17.73 13.93 -9.27
CA GLU A 45 -17.85 14.56 -7.94
C GLU A 45 -16.56 14.49 -7.11
N LEU A 46 -15.50 13.84 -7.61
CA LEU A 46 -14.19 13.76 -6.92
C LEU A 46 -13.02 14.43 -7.67
N SER A 47 -13.21 14.90 -8.91
CA SER A 47 -12.13 15.43 -9.74
C SER A 47 -11.96 16.95 -9.60
N LYS A 48 -11.44 17.39 -8.45
CA LYS A 48 -10.76 18.71 -8.36
C LYS A 48 -9.27 18.64 -8.65
N ARG A 49 -8.68 17.48 -8.97
CA ARG A 49 -7.27 17.33 -9.35
C ARG A 49 -7.05 16.16 -10.31
N GLY A 50 -6.72 16.47 -11.57
CA GLY A 50 -6.12 15.52 -12.52
C GLY A 50 -7.07 14.51 -13.19
N PRO A 51 -6.57 13.80 -14.22
CA PRO A 51 -7.25 12.62 -14.75
C PRO A 51 -7.41 11.59 -13.62
N ALA A 52 -8.54 10.90 -13.58
CA ALA A 52 -8.82 9.93 -12.54
C ALA A 52 -7.80 8.78 -12.53
N ASP A 53 -7.40 8.34 -11.34
CA ASP A 53 -6.41 7.27 -11.16
C ASP A 53 -7.08 5.91 -11.45
N LEU A 54 -6.77 5.32 -12.59
CA LEU A 54 -7.35 4.05 -13.04
C LEU A 54 -7.06 2.90 -12.07
N VAL A 55 -5.93 2.93 -11.35
CA VAL A 55 -5.64 1.92 -10.32
C VAL A 55 -6.63 2.07 -9.17
N GLU A 56 -6.95 3.29 -8.77
CA GLU A 56 -7.91 3.54 -7.70
C GLU A 56 -9.33 3.12 -8.08
N GLU A 57 -9.78 3.50 -9.29
CA GLU A 57 -11.11 3.13 -9.79
C GLU A 57 -11.30 1.61 -9.88
N LEU A 58 -10.34 0.93 -10.49
CA LEU A 58 -10.35 -0.53 -10.60
C LEU A 58 -10.32 -1.18 -9.22
N TYR A 59 -9.47 -0.67 -8.30
CA TYR A 59 -9.37 -1.23 -6.97
C TYR A 59 -10.68 -1.08 -6.20
N GLN A 60 -11.34 0.08 -6.27
CA GLN A 60 -12.62 0.33 -5.61
C GLN A 60 -13.69 -0.65 -6.11
N GLU A 61 -13.82 -0.84 -7.43
CA GLU A 61 -14.75 -1.82 -7.99
C GLU A 61 -14.48 -3.26 -7.53
N ILE A 62 -13.20 -3.63 -7.37
CA ILE A 62 -12.80 -4.95 -6.87
C ILE A 62 -13.12 -5.06 -5.37
N ALA A 63 -12.79 -4.04 -4.58
CA ALA A 63 -12.96 -4.02 -3.13
C ALA A 63 -14.44 -4.08 -2.72
N GLU A 64 -15.32 -3.40 -3.44
CA GLU A 64 -16.78 -3.46 -3.22
C GLU A 64 -17.35 -4.89 -3.36
N LYS A 65 -16.76 -5.70 -4.21
CA LYS A 65 -17.20 -7.07 -4.52
C LYS A 65 -16.50 -8.13 -3.67
N GLN A 66 -15.36 -7.80 -3.05
CA GLN A 66 -14.56 -8.74 -2.27
C GLN A 66 -14.59 -8.41 -0.77
N PRO A 67 -15.30 -9.22 0.06
CA PRO A 67 -15.44 -8.94 1.49
C PRO A 67 -14.13 -8.77 2.26
N ALA A 68 -13.07 -9.47 1.85
CA ALA A 68 -11.76 -9.37 2.47
C ALA A 68 -11.09 -8.00 2.23
N LEU A 69 -11.23 -7.44 1.01
CA LEU A 69 -10.68 -6.13 0.67
C LEU A 69 -11.51 -5.02 1.31
N LYS A 70 -12.84 -5.15 1.29
CA LYS A 70 -13.71 -4.20 2.00
C LYS A 70 -13.36 -4.10 3.49
N LYS A 71 -13.18 -5.25 4.15
CA LYS A 71 -12.77 -5.30 5.56
C LYS A 71 -11.40 -4.64 5.78
N LEU A 72 -10.45 -4.84 4.86
CA LEU A 72 -9.15 -4.19 4.93
C LEU A 72 -9.29 -2.65 4.88
N GLU A 73 -10.11 -2.13 3.98
CA GLU A 73 -10.36 -0.68 3.88
C GLU A 73 -11.01 -0.11 5.15
N GLU A 74 -11.99 -0.82 5.71
CA GLU A 74 -12.63 -0.45 6.98
C GLU A 74 -11.59 -0.38 8.10
N GLN A 75 -10.72 -1.40 8.23
CA GLN A 75 -9.66 -1.43 9.25
C GLN A 75 -8.64 -0.31 9.06
N ILE A 76 -8.21 -0.03 7.82
CA ILE A 76 -7.27 1.06 7.53
C ILE A 76 -7.91 2.41 7.86
N SER A 77 -9.19 2.59 7.54
CA SER A 77 -9.93 3.81 7.84
C SER A 77 -10.07 4.05 9.35
N GLU A 78 -10.42 3.01 10.11
CA GLU A 78 -10.52 3.07 11.57
C GLU A 78 -9.18 3.42 12.23
N LEU A 79 -8.08 2.80 11.77
CA LEU A 79 -6.73 3.09 12.27
C LEU A 79 -6.34 4.56 12.02
N ARG A 80 -6.60 5.08 10.82
CA ARG A 80 -6.32 6.48 10.47
C ARG A 80 -7.14 7.46 11.29
N ALA A 81 -8.41 7.14 11.56
CA ALA A 81 -9.26 7.98 12.38
C ALA A 81 -8.78 8.05 13.84
N GLY A 82 -8.24 6.94 14.38
CA GLY A 82 -7.78 6.86 15.76
C GLY A 82 -6.33 7.29 16.02
N GLU A 83 -5.52 7.51 14.98
CA GLU A 83 -4.08 7.79 15.12
C GLU A 83 -3.79 9.12 15.85
N SER A 84 -4.48 10.19 15.44
CA SER A 84 -4.31 11.53 16.03
C SER A 84 -4.62 11.48 17.53
N ASP A 85 -5.75 10.89 17.91
CA ASP A 85 -6.18 10.81 19.31
C ASP A 85 -5.22 9.97 20.17
N SER A 86 -4.63 8.93 19.59
CA SER A 86 -3.77 7.99 20.31
C SER A 86 -2.37 8.53 20.62
N THR A 87 -1.86 9.46 19.80
CA THR A 87 -0.46 9.93 19.88
C THR A 87 -0.33 11.39 20.36
N GLU A 88 -1.37 12.20 20.19
CA GLU A 88 -1.31 13.66 20.41
C GLU A 88 -0.90 14.03 21.83
N ASN A 89 -1.51 13.44 22.85
CA ASN A 89 -1.23 13.77 24.26
C ASN A 89 0.25 13.53 24.63
N LEU A 90 0.83 12.43 24.13
CA LEU A 90 2.22 12.10 24.39
C LEU A 90 3.16 13.03 23.63
N ASN A 91 2.86 13.32 22.36
CA ASN A 91 3.62 14.28 21.55
C ASN A 91 3.63 15.68 22.20
N GLN A 92 2.46 16.17 22.64
CA GLN A 92 2.36 17.44 23.35
C GLN A 92 3.17 17.43 24.65
N PHE A 93 3.07 16.36 25.44
CA PHE A 93 3.86 16.21 26.67
C PHE A 93 5.36 16.25 26.39
N ILE A 94 5.84 15.53 25.37
CA ILE A 94 7.25 15.52 24.99
C ILE A 94 7.70 16.90 24.52
N ASN A 95 6.94 17.53 23.62
CA ASN A 95 7.25 18.85 23.07
C ASN A 95 7.32 19.93 24.16
N LYS A 96 6.41 19.88 25.14
CA LYS A 96 6.39 20.83 26.26
C LYS A 96 7.59 20.68 27.17
N ASN A 97 8.00 19.45 27.48
CA ASN A 97 9.18 19.19 28.30
C ASN A 97 10.47 19.57 27.57
N ASN A 98 10.59 19.26 26.27
CA ASN A 98 11.72 19.69 25.45
C ASN A 98 11.85 21.22 25.46
N SER A 99 10.73 21.92 25.24
CA SER A 99 10.67 23.39 25.30
C SER A 99 11.12 23.94 26.67
N TYR A 100 10.74 23.27 27.77
CA TYR A 100 11.17 23.66 29.11
C TYR A 100 12.70 23.53 29.30
N TYR A 101 13.29 22.40 28.90
CA TYR A 101 14.73 22.20 29.03
C TYR A 101 15.54 23.14 28.14
N GLU A 102 15.07 23.42 26.91
CA GLU A 102 15.67 24.44 26.04
C GLU A 102 15.60 25.85 26.66
N ALA A 103 14.46 26.23 27.24
CA ALA A 103 14.33 27.50 27.94
C ALA A 103 15.25 27.57 29.16
N THR A 104 15.35 26.46 29.90
CA THR A 104 16.17 26.37 31.10
C THR A 104 17.65 26.61 30.79
N GLU A 105 18.19 26.06 29.70
CA GLU A 105 19.56 26.34 29.26
C GLU A 105 19.78 27.84 28.94
N LYS A 106 18.80 28.49 28.30
CA LYS A 106 18.85 29.94 28.05
C LYS A 106 18.88 30.73 29.36
N HIS A 107 18.06 30.37 30.35
CA HIS A 107 18.05 31.01 31.66
C HIS A 107 19.35 30.76 32.44
N LEU A 108 19.83 29.52 32.44
CA LEU A 108 21.09 29.13 33.08
C LEU A 108 22.27 29.94 32.52
N SER A 109 22.29 30.19 31.21
CA SER A 109 23.35 30.96 30.55
C SER A 109 23.50 32.39 31.12
N ARG A 110 22.41 32.98 31.61
CA ARG A 110 22.33 34.35 32.15
C ARG A 110 22.81 34.48 33.60
N ILE A 111 22.98 33.37 34.32
CA ILE A 111 23.51 33.38 35.68
C ILE A 111 25.00 33.75 35.61
N SER A 112 25.39 34.82 36.34
CA SER A 112 26.76 35.34 36.37
C SER A 112 27.64 34.65 37.42
N ASP A 113 27.07 34.26 38.55
CA ASP A 113 27.77 33.47 39.58
C ASP A 113 28.05 32.06 39.04
N SER A 114 29.32 31.76 38.79
CA SER A 114 29.75 30.50 38.21
C SER A 114 29.48 29.31 39.12
N LEU A 115 29.68 29.44 40.43
CA LEU A 115 29.46 28.35 41.38
C LEU A 115 27.97 28.05 41.51
N LEU A 116 27.13 29.08 41.56
CA LEU A 116 25.68 28.91 41.54
C LEU A 116 25.22 28.28 40.22
N LYS A 117 25.70 28.79 39.08
CA LYS A 117 25.39 28.27 37.74
C LYS A 117 25.73 26.79 37.64
N ASP A 118 26.89 26.36 38.11
CA ASP A 118 27.31 24.96 38.07
C ASP A 118 26.39 24.07 38.92
N ARG A 119 26.02 24.51 40.13
CA ARG A 119 25.09 23.77 40.99
C ARG A 119 23.72 23.62 40.35
N ILE A 120 23.17 24.69 39.77
CA ILE A 120 21.86 24.64 39.08
C ILE A 120 21.95 23.75 37.84
N ARG A 121 23.05 23.78 37.10
CA ARG A 121 23.26 22.90 35.94
C ARG A 121 23.16 21.43 36.30
N GLU A 122 23.78 21.00 37.40
CA GLU A 122 23.71 19.61 37.84
C GLU A 122 22.28 19.19 38.22
N LEU A 123 21.52 20.07 38.86
CA LEU A 123 20.10 19.81 39.16
C LEU A 123 19.28 19.60 37.88
N ILE A 124 19.50 20.46 36.88
CA ILE A 124 18.82 20.39 35.58
C ILE A 124 19.19 19.08 34.86
N ARG A 125 20.48 18.73 34.80
CA ARG A 125 20.96 17.48 34.19
C ARG A 125 20.33 16.25 34.85
N GLY A 126 20.28 16.22 36.18
CA GLY A 126 19.63 15.14 36.91
C GLY A 126 18.13 15.04 36.59
N SER A 127 17.43 16.17 36.48
CA SER A 127 16.03 16.21 36.07
C SER A 127 15.83 15.70 34.64
N PHE A 128 16.65 16.19 33.70
CA PHE A 128 16.59 15.82 32.29
C PHE A 128 16.86 14.33 32.08
N SER A 129 17.84 13.77 32.78
CA SER A 129 18.13 12.33 32.73
C SER A 129 16.93 11.48 33.20
N ARG A 130 16.30 11.84 34.32
CA ARG A 130 15.09 11.13 34.80
C ARG A 130 13.93 11.25 33.81
N TYR A 131 13.73 12.44 33.24
CA TYR A 131 12.74 12.66 32.20
C TYR A 131 12.98 11.77 30.98
N ASN A 132 14.20 11.76 30.43
CA ASN A 132 14.55 10.93 29.27
C ASN A 132 14.32 9.44 29.53
N ASN A 133 14.61 8.96 30.75
CA ASN A 133 14.31 7.59 31.13
C ASN A 133 12.79 7.32 31.17
N ALA A 134 12.00 8.26 31.69
CA ALA A 134 10.55 8.12 31.78
C ALA A 134 9.86 8.10 30.41
N VAL A 135 10.36 8.87 29.43
CA VAL A 135 9.79 8.92 28.07
C VAL A 135 10.41 7.93 27.09
N ASN A 136 11.41 7.14 27.52
CA ASN A 136 12.11 6.22 26.63
C ASN A 136 11.16 5.19 25.99
N HIS A 137 10.41 4.46 26.81
CA HIS A 137 9.48 3.43 26.32
C HIS A 137 8.31 4.03 25.51
N PRO A 138 7.57 5.05 25.99
CA PRO A 138 6.54 5.70 25.18
C PRO A 138 7.08 6.25 23.85
N GLY A 139 8.30 6.82 23.85
CA GLY A 139 8.95 7.29 22.62
C GLY A 139 9.31 6.17 21.64
N GLN A 140 9.62 4.96 22.13
CA GLN A 140 9.77 3.78 21.26
C GLN A 140 8.44 3.35 20.64
N LEU A 141 7.34 3.41 21.38
CA LEU A 141 6.01 3.08 20.85
C LEU A 141 5.61 4.02 19.72
N LEU A 142 5.87 5.33 19.85
CA LEU A 142 5.62 6.30 18.77
C LEU A 142 6.38 5.94 17.49
N LYS A 143 7.66 5.55 17.60
CA LYS A 143 8.46 5.11 16.45
C LYS A 143 7.92 3.83 15.81
N ILE A 144 7.42 2.89 16.62
CA ILE A 144 6.79 1.66 16.11
C ILE A 144 5.50 1.99 15.37
N ILE A 145 4.68 2.91 15.90
CA ILE A 145 3.45 3.37 15.24
C ILE A 145 3.80 4.00 13.88
N GLU A 146 4.76 4.92 13.84
CA GLU A 146 5.22 5.55 12.59
C GLU A 146 5.71 4.51 11.56
N HIS A 147 6.54 3.56 12.00
CA HIS A 147 7.03 2.48 11.14
C HIS A 147 5.89 1.58 10.61
N ASN A 148 4.92 1.25 11.46
CA ASN A 148 3.77 0.45 11.07
C ASN A 148 2.87 1.21 10.08
N ASN A 149 2.71 2.52 10.23
CA ASN A 149 1.92 3.34 9.31
C ASN A 149 2.54 3.40 7.93
N LEU A 150 3.87 3.56 7.85
CA LEU A 150 4.61 3.49 6.59
C LEU A 150 4.47 2.11 5.94
N SER A 151 4.70 1.05 6.71
CA SER A 151 4.60 -0.33 6.22
C SER A 151 3.19 -0.68 5.76
N LEU A 152 2.16 -0.21 6.47
CA LEU A 152 0.76 -0.40 6.10
C LEU A 152 0.41 0.34 4.82
N ALA A 153 0.92 1.56 4.63
CA ALA A 153 0.73 2.32 3.40
C ALA A 153 1.35 1.62 2.19
N ASP A 154 2.59 1.12 2.32
CA ASP A 154 3.29 0.39 1.27
C ASP A 154 2.56 -0.92 0.91
N LEU A 155 2.14 -1.68 1.92
CA LEU A 155 1.38 -2.92 1.72
C LEU A 155 0.02 -2.65 1.08
N HIS A 156 -0.67 -1.59 1.49
CA HIS A 156 -1.93 -1.20 0.87
C HIS A 156 -1.73 -0.85 -0.61
N ALA A 157 -0.72 -0.06 -0.94
CA ALA A 157 -0.37 0.25 -2.34
C ALA A 157 -0.06 -1.03 -3.14
N ALA A 158 0.71 -1.96 -2.57
CA ALA A 158 1.01 -3.24 -3.20
C ALA A 158 -0.25 -4.07 -3.46
N VAL A 159 -1.20 -4.12 -2.50
CA VAL A 159 -2.49 -4.79 -2.69
C VAL A 159 -3.26 -4.17 -3.85
N LYS A 160 -3.37 -2.83 -3.91
CA LYS A 160 -4.03 -2.15 -5.04
C LYS A 160 -3.42 -2.54 -6.38
N LEU A 161 -2.10 -2.47 -6.50
CA LEU A 161 -1.38 -2.81 -7.72
C LEU A 161 -1.59 -4.28 -8.11
N VAL A 162 -1.43 -5.23 -7.19
CA VAL A 162 -1.56 -6.67 -7.48
C VAL A 162 -2.99 -7.04 -7.89
N GLN A 163 -4.00 -6.47 -7.23
CA GLN A 163 -5.40 -6.77 -7.55
C GLN A 163 -5.78 -6.20 -8.92
N THR A 164 -5.39 -4.97 -9.21
CA THR A 164 -5.73 -4.29 -10.46
C THR A 164 -4.93 -4.80 -11.66
N LEU A 165 -3.67 -5.19 -11.46
CA LEU A 165 -2.83 -5.76 -12.52
C LEU A 165 -3.47 -7.00 -13.15
N ARG A 166 -3.99 -7.92 -12.32
CA ARG A 166 -4.67 -9.13 -12.80
C ARG A 166 -5.90 -8.82 -13.65
N VAL A 167 -6.66 -7.81 -13.25
CA VAL A 167 -7.85 -7.36 -13.97
C VAL A 167 -7.46 -6.71 -15.30
N MET A 168 -6.42 -5.88 -15.30
CA MET A 168 -5.89 -5.23 -16.49
C MET A 168 -5.31 -6.25 -17.49
N GLU A 169 -4.53 -7.23 -17.03
CA GLU A 169 -3.99 -8.29 -17.89
C GLU A 169 -5.11 -9.11 -18.54
N LYS A 170 -6.16 -9.43 -17.78
CA LYS A 170 -7.35 -10.10 -18.33
C LYS A 170 -8.03 -9.23 -19.39
N TYR A 171 -8.24 -7.94 -19.12
CA TYR A 171 -8.82 -7.01 -20.08
C TYR A 171 -8.01 -6.96 -21.37
N GLN A 172 -6.69 -6.83 -21.26
CA GLN A 172 -5.78 -6.80 -22.41
C GLN A 172 -5.87 -8.06 -23.25
N GLN A 173 -5.97 -9.23 -22.62
CA GLN A 173 -6.14 -10.51 -23.34
C GLN A 173 -7.49 -10.60 -24.04
N ASP A 174 -8.56 -10.24 -23.34
CA ASP A 174 -9.94 -10.40 -23.82
C ASP A 174 -10.32 -9.34 -24.88
N HIS A 175 -9.68 -8.16 -24.86
CA HIS A 175 -10.04 -7.01 -25.71
C HIS A 175 -8.91 -6.61 -26.68
N LYS A 176 -7.87 -7.43 -26.84
CA LYS A 176 -6.80 -7.17 -27.81
C LYS A 176 -7.40 -7.09 -29.23
N PRO A 177 -7.28 -5.97 -29.95
CA PRO A 177 -7.79 -5.88 -31.32
C PRO A 177 -6.98 -6.77 -32.26
N SER A 178 -7.64 -7.37 -33.26
CA SER A 178 -6.95 -8.07 -34.35
C SER A 178 -6.12 -7.09 -35.19
N THR A 179 -4.95 -7.53 -35.67
CA THR A 179 -4.10 -6.78 -36.58
C THR A 179 -4.52 -6.93 -38.04
N ASP A 180 -5.39 -7.89 -38.37
CA ASP A 180 -5.81 -8.16 -39.76
C ASP A 180 -6.33 -6.92 -40.50
N PRO A 181 -7.15 -6.02 -39.89
CA PRO A 181 -7.61 -4.82 -40.58
C PRO A 181 -6.47 -3.87 -40.94
N LEU A 182 -5.45 -3.79 -40.08
CA LEU A 182 -4.26 -2.95 -40.32
C LEU A 182 -3.40 -3.57 -41.43
N GLU A 183 -3.19 -4.88 -41.40
CA GLU A 183 -2.44 -5.60 -42.44
C GLU A 183 -3.12 -5.46 -43.81
N LYS A 184 -4.44 -5.61 -43.85
CA LYS A 184 -5.23 -5.39 -45.06
C LYS A 184 -5.15 -3.94 -45.55
N PHE A 185 -5.18 -2.97 -44.63
CA PHE A 185 -5.02 -1.56 -44.98
C PHE A 185 -3.64 -1.27 -45.57
N ILE A 186 -2.57 -1.85 -45.01
CA ILE A 186 -1.21 -1.75 -45.55
C ILE A 186 -1.14 -2.33 -46.97
N LEU A 187 -1.72 -3.51 -47.21
CA LEU A 187 -1.74 -4.13 -48.54
C LEU A 187 -2.43 -3.23 -49.58
N ASN A 188 -3.58 -2.66 -49.22
CA ASN A 188 -4.30 -1.74 -50.10
C ASN A 188 -3.47 -0.49 -50.42
N GLN A 189 -2.72 0.04 -49.44
CA GLN A 189 -1.81 1.17 -49.67
C GLN A 189 -0.68 0.82 -50.64
N GLU A 190 -0.07 -0.36 -50.52
CA GLU A 190 0.99 -0.79 -51.45
C GLU A 190 0.49 -0.96 -52.88
N LEU A 191 -0.72 -1.51 -53.05
CA LEU A 191 -1.36 -1.60 -54.36
C LEU A 191 -1.65 -0.22 -54.95
N ALA A 192 -2.15 0.72 -54.13
CA ALA A 192 -2.40 2.09 -54.56
C ALA A 192 -1.11 2.82 -54.97
N LYS A 193 -0.02 2.62 -54.22
CA LYS A 193 1.31 3.17 -54.56
C LYS A 193 1.81 2.62 -55.90
N GLN A 194 1.75 1.31 -56.12
CA GLN A 194 2.12 0.71 -57.41
C GLN A 194 1.29 1.26 -58.56
N GLY A 195 -0.02 1.43 -58.36
CA GLY A 195 -0.91 2.05 -59.34
C GLY A 195 -0.48 3.47 -59.68
N ALA A 196 -0.23 4.31 -58.67
CA ALA A 196 0.24 5.68 -58.86
C ALA A 196 1.60 5.75 -59.57
N ASP A 197 2.56 4.92 -59.18
CA ASP A 197 3.88 4.85 -59.82
C ASP A 197 3.78 4.44 -61.30
N SER A 198 2.87 3.54 -61.64
CA SER A 198 2.64 3.12 -63.03
C SER A 198 2.07 4.21 -63.93
N LEU A 199 1.32 5.16 -63.34
CA LEU A 199 0.74 6.30 -64.05
C LEU A 199 1.69 7.50 -64.13
N ALA A 200 2.74 7.53 -63.32
CA ALA A 200 3.72 8.61 -63.25
C ALA A 200 4.98 8.37 -64.11
N ARG A 201 5.04 7.24 -64.84
CA ARG A 201 6.11 6.89 -65.79
C ARG A 201 5.61 6.99 -67.22
#